data_AF-A0A1A3MUW3-F1
#
_entry.id   AF-A0A1A3MUW3-F1
#
_cell.length_a   1.000
_cell.length_b   1.000
_cell.length_c   1.000
_cell.angle_alpha   90.00
_cell.angle_beta   90.00
_cell.angle_gamma   90.00
#
_symmetry.space_group_name_H-M   'P 1'
#
loop_
_entity.id
_entity.type
_entity.pdbx_description
1 polymer ?
#
loop_
_entity_poly.entity_id
_entity_poly.type
_entity_poly.pdbx_seq_one_letter_code
_entity_poly.pdbx_strand_id
1 'polypeptide(L)' 'MILENKAMADKQIKVRVSDRWRVVHDGKPYIKGDTLTVPENVAQEWERSGWVERVTSKA' A
#
# COMPACT_ATOMS: atom_id res chain seq x y z
N MET A 1 -15.88 -16.15 -12.84
CA MET A 1 -15.61 -15.61 -11.49
C MET A 1 -14.68 -14.40 -11.65
N ILE A 2 -15.23 -13.19 -11.79
CA ILE A 2 -14.46 -11.93 -11.92
C ILE A 2 -15.20 -10.83 -11.11
N LEU A 3 -15.55 -11.10 -9.85
CA LEU A 3 -16.19 -10.08 -9.00
C LEU A 3 -15.39 -9.77 -7.73
N GLU A 4 -14.51 -10.67 -7.29
CA GLU A 4 -13.81 -10.53 -6.01
C GLU A 4 -12.72 -9.43 -6.02
N ASN A 5 -12.10 -9.17 -7.17
CA ASN A 5 -11.03 -8.16 -7.29
C ASN A 5 -11.52 -6.71 -7.27
N LYS A 6 -12.80 -6.43 -7.54
CA LYS A 6 -13.31 -5.05 -7.50
C LYS A 6 -13.42 -4.56 -6.06
N ALA A 7 -14.07 -5.34 -5.19
CA ALA A 7 -14.35 -4.94 -3.82
C ALA A 7 -13.09 -4.64 -2.98
N MET A 8 -11.97 -5.30 -3.27
CA MET A 8 -10.69 -5.03 -2.59
C MET A 8 -9.98 -3.77 -3.13
N ALA A 9 -10.23 -3.41 -4.39
CA ALA A 9 -9.67 -2.19 -4.98
C ALA A 9 -10.38 -0.93 -4.45
N ASP A 10 -11.66 -1.03 -4.07
CA ASP A 10 -12.43 0.09 -3.51
C ASP A 10 -11.99 0.48 -2.09
N LYS A 11 -11.42 -0.46 -1.33
CA LYS A 11 -10.96 -0.20 0.03
C LYS A 11 -9.56 0.39 0.03
N GLN A 12 -9.44 1.63 0.48
CA GLN A 12 -8.16 2.33 0.57
C GLN A 12 -7.49 2.12 1.94
N ILE A 13 -6.20 1.78 1.93
CA ILE A 13 -5.38 1.50 3.11
C ILE A 13 -4.21 2.47 3.16
N LYS A 14 -3.98 3.06 4.35
CA LYS A 14 -2.79 3.87 4.61
C LYS A 14 -1.60 2.95 4.92
N VAL A 15 -0.54 3.10 4.15
CA VAL A 15 0.72 2.36 4.30
C VAL A 15 1.89 3.34 4.46
N ARG A 16 2.96 2.86 5.09
CA ARG A 16 4.24 3.56 5.25
C ARG A 16 5.31 2.81 4.49
N VAL A 17 6.09 3.49 3.65
CA VAL A 17 7.23 2.87 2.96
C VAL A 17 8.29 2.48 3.99
N SER A 18 8.68 1.22 3.99
CA SER A 18 9.67 0.67 4.94
C SER A 18 10.96 0.25 4.25
N ASP A 19 10.88 -0.06 2.95
CA ASP A 19 12.02 -0.50 2.16
C ASP A 19 13.01 0.63 1.84
N ARG A 20 14.24 0.23 1.47
CA ARG A 20 15.32 1.16 1.12
C ARG A 20 15.16 1.80 -0.27
N TRP A 21 14.37 1.19 -1.15
CA TRP A 21 14.13 1.68 -2.51
C TRP A 21 12.90 2.59 -2.55
N ARG A 22 12.84 3.46 -3.57
CA ARG A 22 11.65 4.29 -3.80
C ARG A 22 10.50 3.43 -4.33
N VAL A 23 9.32 3.60 -3.78
CA VAL A 23 8.06 3.02 -4.29
C VAL A 23 7.39 4.07 -5.16
N VAL A 24 6.93 3.72 -6.35
CA VAL A 24 6.23 4.65 -7.24
C VAL A 24 4.76 4.28 -7.31
N HIS A 25 3.88 5.22 -7.00
CA HIS A 25 2.43 5.06 -7.10
C HIS A 25 1.82 6.28 -7.78
N ASP A 26 0.92 6.06 -8.74
CA ASP A 26 0.24 7.16 -9.44
C ASP A 26 1.22 8.20 -10.04
N GLY A 27 2.37 7.72 -10.53
CA GLY A 27 3.45 8.57 -11.06
C GLY A 27 4.26 9.35 -10.00
N LYS A 28 3.95 9.21 -8.71
CA LYS A 28 4.67 9.87 -7.61
C LYS A 28 5.63 8.89 -6.91
N PRO A 29 6.91 9.25 -6.73
CA PRO A 29 7.85 8.46 -5.95
C PRO A 29 7.69 8.74 -4.44
N TYR A 30 7.81 7.69 -3.64
CA TYR A 30 7.77 7.71 -2.17
C TYR A 30 9.01 6.98 -1.64
N ILE A 31 9.61 7.51 -0.58
CA ILE A 31 10.82 6.97 0.04
C ILE A 31 10.53 6.46 1.45
N LYS A 32 11.50 5.74 2.05
CA LYS A 32 11.38 5.20 3.40
C LYS A 32 10.89 6.25 4.41
N GLY A 33 9.84 5.90 5.14
CA GLY A 33 9.19 6.76 6.13
C GLY A 33 7.98 7.51 5.60
N ASP A 34 7.85 7.71 4.28
CA ASP A 34 6.67 8.34 3.70
C ASP A 34 5.43 7.48 3.91
N THR A 35 4.30 8.15 4.09
CA THR A 35 3.00 7.49 4.15
C THR A 35 2.16 7.86 2.95
N LEU A 36 1.45 6.88 2.41
CA LEU A 36 0.53 7.05 1.31
C LEU A 36 -0.68 6.15 1.47
N THR A 37 -1.73 6.48 0.74
CA THR A 37 -2.96 5.70 0.71
C THR A 37 -3.03 4.97 -0.63
N VAL A 38 -3.18 3.66 -0.59
CA VAL A 38 -3.28 2.80 -1.78
C VAL A 38 -4.44 1.81 -1.62
N PRO A 39 -4.97 1.25 -2.72
CA PRO A 39 -5.96 0.18 -2.66
C PRO A 39 -5.48 -1.03 -1.84
N GLU A 40 -6.39 -1.75 -1.18
CA GLU A 40 -6.04 -2.85 -0.27
C GLU A 40 -5.26 -3.97 -0.96
N ASN A 41 -5.59 -4.29 -2.20
CA ASN A 41 -4.85 -5.28 -2.99
C ASN A 41 -3.39 -4.86 -3.23
N VAL A 42 -3.16 -3.57 -3.54
CA VAL A 42 -1.81 -3.01 -3.71
C VAL A 42 -1.05 -3.01 -2.38
N ALA A 43 -1.72 -2.61 -1.29
CA ALA A 43 -1.14 -2.64 0.05
C ALA A 43 -0.72 -4.05 0.46
N GLN A 44 -1.56 -5.07 0.19
CA GLN A 44 -1.24 -6.46 0.51
C GLN A 44 -0.05 -6.99 -0.27
N GLU A 45 0.03 -6.69 -1.58
CA GLU A 45 1.15 -7.11 -2.41
C GLU A 45 2.45 -6.49 -1.90
N TRP A 46 2.45 -5.18 -1.66
CA TRP A 46 3.63 -4.46 -1.19
C TRP A 46 4.05 -4.87 0.21
N GLU A 47 3.10 -5.14 1.11
CA GLU A 47 3.38 -5.66 2.44
C GLU A 47 4.03 -7.05 2.36
N ARG A 48 3.51 -7.94 1.50
CA ARG A 48 4.09 -9.28 1.28
C ARG A 48 5.50 -9.21 0.69
N SER A 49 5.78 -8.21 -0.13
CA SER A 49 7.12 -7.93 -0.67
C SER A 49 8.04 -7.19 0.31
N GLY A 50 7.54 -6.74 1.45
CA GLY A 50 8.30 -5.97 2.44
C GLY A 50 8.57 -4.52 2.06
N TRP A 51 7.85 -3.98 1.06
CA TRP A 51 8.03 -2.61 0.56
C TRP A 51 7.42 -1.58 1.50
N VAL A 52 6.28 -1.93 2.10
CA VAL A 52 5.50 -1.04 2.96
C VAL A 52 4.99 -1.78 4.20
N GLU A 53 4.66 -1.02 5.23
CA GLU A 53 3.99 -1.48 6.44
C GLU A 53 2.62 -0.79 6.56
N ARG A 54 1.57 -1.52 6.95
CA ARG A 54 0.28 -0.90 7.25
C ARG A 54 0.39 0.04 8.45
N VAL A 55 -0.14 1.26 8.29
CA VAL A 55 -0.29 2.20 9.39
C VAL A 55 -1.62 1.88 10.08
N THR A 56 -1.59 0.97 11.05
CA THR A 56 -2.71 0.80 11.95
C THR A 56 -2.61 1.89 13.02
N SER A 57 -3.58 2.82 13.04
CA SER A 57 -3.79 3.63 14.24
C SER A 57 -4.18 2.65 15.34
N LYS A 58 -3.22 2.19 16.14
CA LYS A 58 -3.54 1.62 17.45
C LYS A 58 -4.22 2.74 18.23
N ALA A 59 -5.52 2.55 18.45
CA ALA A 59 -6.27 3.27 19.47
C ALA A 59 -5.65 3.04 20.85
#